data_AF-A0A1B6IZY2-F1
#
_entry.id   AF-A0A1B6IZY2-F1
#
_cell.length_a   1.000
_cell.length_b   1.000
_cell.length_c   1.000
_cell.angle_alpha   90.00
_cell.angle_beta   90.00
_cell.angle_gamma   90.00
#
_symmetry.space_group_name_H-M   'P 1'
#
loop_
_entity.id
_entity.type
_entity.pdbx_description
1 polymer ?
#
loop_
_entity_poly.entity_id
_entity_poly.type
_entity_poly.pdbx_seq_one_letter_code
_entity_poly.pdbx_strand_id
1 'polypeptide(L)'
;FRYCFPFGRPEGALKATLSLLERVLMKDIATPVPPEDVRGLIKKCLETAAYVNYTRLSAEAKIEDDLSGEMIVPPSKKLEDLIHLAELCVDLLQQNEEHYAEAFAWFSDLLVEHAEIFWSLFAVDMNQVLSE
;
A
#
# COMPACT_ATOMS: atom_id res chain seq x y z
N PHE A 1 -4.26 -2.73 -6.14
CA PHE A 1 -5.45 -3.60 -5.97
C PHE A 1 -6.67 -2.87 -5.40
N ARG A 2 -6.56 -2.07 -4.32
CA ARG A 2 -7.69 -1.33 -3.69
C ARG A 2 -8.55 -0.52 -4.67
N TYR A 3 -7.93 0.14 -5.66
CA TYR A 3 -8.65 0.90 -6.68
C TYR A 3 -9.49 0.03 -7.62
N CYS A 4 -8.98 -1.15 -7.97
CA CYS A 4 -9.67 -2.09 -8.87
C CYS A 4 -10.72 -2.93 -8.12
N PHE A 5 -10.54 -3.14 -6.82
CA PHE A 5 -11.41 -3.94 -5.96
C PHE A 5 -11.76 -3.17 -4.68
N PRO A 6 -12.57 -2.11 -4.77
CA PRO A 6 -12.82 -1.23 -3.62
C PRO A 6 -13.50 -1.99 -2.47
N PHE A 7 -12.90 -1.98 -1.29
CA PHE A 7 -13.38 -2.67 -0.07
C PHE A 7 -13.69 -4.15 -0.30
N GLY A 8 -12.86 -4.81 -1.11
CA GLY A 8 -13.04 -6.22 -1.48
C GLY A 8 -14.25 -6.46 -2.38
N ARG A 9 -14.83 -5.43 -3.00
CA ARG A 9 -16.01 -5.55 -3.88
C ARG A 9 -15.63 -5.61 -5.37
N PRO A 10 -16.36 -6.41 -6.18
CA PRO A 10 -17.34 -7.42 -5.75
C PRO A 10 -16.70 -8.51 -4.87
N GLU A 11 -17.46 -9.05 -3.93
CA GLU A 11 -16.96 -10.05 -2.97
C GLU A 11 -16.29 -11.22 -3.69
N GLY A 12 -15.08 -11.59 -3.26
CA GLY A 12 -14.31 -12.67 -3.86
C GLY A 12 -13.66 -12.36 -5.22
N ALA A 13 -13.92 -11.20 -5.83
CA ALA A 13 -13.40 -10.87 -7.16
C ALA A 13 -11.87 -10.77 -7.20
N LEU A 14 -11.25 -10.21 -6.15
CA LEU A 14 -9.79 -10.17 -6.04
C LEU A 14 -9.21 -11.59 -5.92
N LYS A 15 -9.78 -12.42 -5.06
CA LYS A 15 -9.37 -13.83 -4.88
C LYS A 15 -9.46 -14.60 -6.20
N ALA A 16 -10.58 -14.46 -6.92
CA ALA A 16 -10.76 -15.05 -8.24
C ALA A 16 -9.72 -14.53 -9.26
N THR A 17 -9.41 -13.24 -9.22
CA THR A 17 -8.40 -12.64 -10.10
C THR A 17 -7.00 -13.20 -9.81
N LEU A 18 -6.63 -13.33 -8.53
CA LEU A 18 -5.36 -13.94 -8.13
C LEU A 18 -5.28 -15.42 -8.54
N SER A 19 -6.36 -16.19 -8.36
CA SER A 19 -6.42 -17.59 -8.80
C SER A 19 -6.34 -17.77 -10.32
N LEU A 20 -6.73 -16.75 -11.09
CA LEU A 20 -6.62 -16.77 -12.56
C LEU A 20 -5.24 -16.31 -13.05
N LEU A 21 -4.45 -15.63 -12.21
CA LEU A 21 -3.19 -15.02 -12.60
C LEU A 21 -2.21 -16.04 -13.18
N GLU A 22 -2.10 -17.23 -12.57
CA GLU A 22 -1.27 -18.33 -13.09
C GLU A 22 -1.63 -18.66 -14.54
N ARG A 23 -2.94 -18.83 -14.84
CA ARG A 23 -3.41 -19.18 -16.18
C ARG A 23 -3.19 -18.06 -17.19
N VAL A 24 -3.31 -16.81 -16.75
CA VAL A 24 -3.06 -15.64 -17.60
C VAL A 24 -1.57 -15.52 -17.96
N LEU A 25 -0.69 -15.92 -17.06
CA LEU A 25 0.77 -15.88 -17.27
C LEU A 25 1.31 -17.07 -18.08
N MET A 26 0.50 -18.12 -18.30
CA MET A 26 0.92 -19.28 -19.10
C MET A 26 1.20 -18.85 -20.55
N LYS A 27 2.37 -19.25 -21.06
CA LYS A 27 2.76 -18.98 -22.47
C LYS A 27 2.00 -19.86 -23.46
N ASP A 28 1.63 -21.06 -23.03
CA ASP A 28 0.87 -22.06 -23.77
C ASP A 28 0.15 -22.99 -22.77
N ILE A 29 -0.71 -23.91 -23.27
CA ILE A 29 -1.55 -24.77 -22.41
C ILE A 29 -0.73 -25.87 -21.71
N ALA A 30 0.46 -26.21 -22.21
CA ALA A 30 1.27 -27.33 -21.72
C ALA A 30 2.34 -26.90 -20.72
N THR A 31 2.76 -25.63 -20.72
CA THR A 31 3.85 -25.13 -19.89
C THR A 31 3.31 -24.40 -18.65
N PRO A 32 3.45 -24.96 -17.44
CA PRO A 32 3.04 -24.27 -16.21
C PRO A 32 3.93 -23.05 -15.95
N VAL A 33 3.36 -22.02 -15.33
CA VAL A 33 4.10 -20.81 -14.93
C VAL A 33 4.92 -21.10 -13.68
N PRO A 34 6.18 -20.66 -13.59
CA PRO A 34 6.94 -20.70 -12.35
C PRO A 34 6.20 -19.97 -11.22
N PRO A 35 6.03 -20.57 -10.03
CA PRO A 35 5.35 -19.92 -8.90
C PRO A 35 5.95 -18.55 -8.54
N GLU A 36 7.26 -18.40 -8.69
CA GLU A 36 7.98 -17.15 -8.44
C GLU A 36 7.59 -16.01 -9.39
N ASP A 37 7.18 -16.30 -10.62
CA ASP A 37 6.75 -15.26 -11.56
C ASP A 37 5.40 -14.66 -11.13
N VAL A 38 4.48 -15.53 -10.67
CA VAL A 38 3.17 -15.13 -10.13
C VAL A 38 3.37 -14.35 -8.84
N ARG A 39 4.16 -14.88 -7.92
CA ARG A 39 4.49 -14.23 -6.65
C ARG A 39 5.17 -12.88 -6.89
N GLY A 40 6.11 -12.81 -7.83
CA GLY A 40 6.82 -11.59 -8.20
C GLY A 40 5.89 -10.50 -8.75
N LEU A 41 4.89 -10.87 -9.56
CA LEU A 41 3.90 -9.91 -10.05
C LEU A 41 3.02 -9.37 -8.91
N ILE A 42 2.59 -10.25 -8.00
CA ILE A 42 1.80 -9.85 -6.82
C ILE A 42 2.63 -8.92 -5.93
N LYS A 43 3.89 -9.27 -5.65
CA LYS A 43 4.82 -8.44 -4.89
C LYS A 43 4.95 -7.04 -5.50
N LYS A 44 5.25 -6.94 -6.80
CA LYS A 44 5.36 -5.66 -7.50
C LYS A 44 4.06 -4.84 -7.44
N CYS A 45 2.91 -5.50 -7.54
CA CYS A 45 1.61 -4.83 -7.39
C CYS A 45 1.43 -4.23 -5.99
N LEU A 46 1.85 -4.95 -4.95
CA LEU A 46 1.78 -4.51 -3.56
C LEU A 46 2.80 -3.40 -3.27
N GLU A 47 4.04 -3.51 -3.72
CA GLU A 47 5.05 -2.43 -3.62
C GLU A 47 4.54 -1.13 -4.26
N THR A 48 3.98 -1.23 -5.47
CA THR A 48 3.39 -0.08 -6.17
C THR A 48 2.18 0.47 -5.41
N ALA A 49 1.35 -0.42 -4.84
CA ALA A 49 0.20 -0.01 -4.06
C ALA A 49 0.60 0.74 -2.79
N ALA A 50 1.64 0.30 -2.08
CA ALA A 50 2.15 0.97 -0.90
C ALA A 50 2.55 2.42 -1.23
N TYR A 51 3.38 2.61 -2.28
CA TYR A 51 3.81 3.93 -2.72
C TYR A 51 2.64 4.83 -3.14
N VAL A 52 1.75 4.33 -4.00
CA VAL A 52 0.61 5.11 -4.50
C VAL A 52 -0.36 5.49 -3.38
N ASN A 53 -0.62 4.57 -2.44
CA ASN A 53 -1.51 4.84 -1.31
C ASN A 53 -0.86 5.85 -0.35
N TYR A 54 0.40 5.66 0.01
CA TYR A 54 1.12 6.57 0.91
C TYR A 54 1.16 8.00 0.34
N THR A 55 1.58 8.15 -0.92
CA THR A 55 1.64 9.46 -1.61
C THR A 55 0.30 10.19 -1.60
N ARG A 56 -0.82 9.45 -1.67
CA ARG A 56 -2.15 10.07 -1.58
C ARG A 56 -2.49 10.52 -0.17
N LEU A 57 -2.16 9.71 0.84
CA LEU A 57 -2.41 10.07 2.23
C LEU A 57 -1.52 11.22 2.70
N SER A 58 -0.25 11.23 2.31
CA SER A 58 0.68 12.32 2.64
C SER A 58 0.23 13.65 2.01
N ALA A 59 -0.29 13.61 0.78
CA ALA A 59 -0.89 14.78 0.13
C ALA A 59 -2.19 15.22 0.82
N GLU A 60 -3.05 14.28 1.25
CA GLU A 60 -4.27 14.59 2.02
C GLU A 60 -3.95 15.24 3.37
N ALA A 61 -2.92 14.76 4.05
CA ALA A 61 -2.39 15.31 5.29
C ALA A 61 -1.50 16.55 5.10
N LYS A 62 -1.27 17.00 3.85
CA LYS A 62 -0.47 18.19 3.50
C LYS A 62 0.99 18.15 3.94
N ILE A 63 1.57 16.96 4.07
CA ILE A 63 2.98 16.79 4.47
C ILE A 63 3.92 17.42 3.45
N GLU A 64 3.63 17.31 2.15
CA GLU A 64 4.47 17.94 1.12
C GLU A 64 4.48 19.47 1.25
N ASP A 65 3.34 20.10 1.55
CA ASP A 65 3.24 21.55 1.74
C ASP A 65 4.05 21.99 2.97
N ASP A 66 3.94 21.24 4.08
CA ASP A 66 4.66 21.49 5.32
C ASP A 66 6.18 21.41 5.15
N LEU A 67 6.65 20.50 4.30
CA LEU A 67 8.07 20.26 4.05
C LEU A 67 8.64 21.06 2.88
N SER A 68 7.80 21.68 2.05
CA SER A 68 8.21 22.46 0.87
C SER A 68 9.05 23.71 1.20
N GLY A 69 8.86 24.27 2.40
CA GLY A 69 9.46 25.55 2.79
C GLY A 69 8.84 26.78 2.11
N GLU A 70 7.83 26.61 1.25
CA GLU A 70 7.13 27.72 0.59
C GLU A 70 6.20 28.48 1.56
N MET A 71 5.68 27.78 2.57
CA MET A 71 4.84 28.35 3.63
C MET A 71 5.50 28.15 4.99
N ILE A 72 5.47 29.19 5.84
CA ILE A 72 5.92 29.07 7.23
C ILE A 72 4.83 28.36 8.03
N VAL A 73 4.99 27.05 8.22
CA VAL A 73 4.10 26.23 9.04
C VAL A 73 4.70 26.08 10.45
N PRO A 74 3.95 26.39 11.53
CA PRO A 74 4.45 26.22 12.90
C PRO A 74 4.81 24.75 13.19
N PRO A 75 5.86 24.47 13.98
CA PRO A 75 6.25 23.09 14.31
C PRO A 75 5.13 22.27 14.97
N SER A 76 4.28 22.91 15.79
CA SER A 76 3.11 22.25 16.38
C SER A 76 2.12 21.77 15.32
N LYS A 77 1.94 22.54 14.25
CA LYS A 77 1.02 22.20 13.16
C LYS A 77 1.59 21.05 12.32
N LYS A 78 2.88 21.07 12.00
CA LYS A 78 3.55 19.95 11.32
C LYS A 78 3.43 18.63 12.10
N LEU A 79 3.55 18.69 13.43
CA LEU A 79 3.37 17.52 14.28
C LEU A 79 1.91 17.03 14.29
N GLU A 80 0.92 17.93 14.32
CA GLU A 80 -0.50 17.57 14.19
C GLU A 80 -0.78 16.89 12.85
N ASP A 81 -0.27 17.43 11.75
CA ASP A 81 -0.46 16.89 10.40
C ASP A 81 0.26 15.53 10.23
N LEU A 82 1.43 15.36 10.85
CA LEU A 82 2.13 14.07 10.91
C LEU A 82 1.35 13.02 11.72
N ILE A 83 0.77 13.40 12.86
CA ILE A 83 -0.09 12.50 13.66
C ILE A 83 -1.32 12.10 12.83
N HIS A 84 -1.94 13.06 12.14
CA HIS A 84 -3.07 12.78 11.28
C HIS A 84 -2.71 11.84 10.13
N LEU A 85 -1.55 12.02 9.50
CA LEU A 85 -1.04 11.06 8.52
C LEU A 85 -0.90 9.66 9.13
N ALA A 86 -0.34 9.54 10.33
CA ALA A 86 -0.21 8.25 11.00
C ALA A 86 -1.56 7.56 11.23
N GLU A 87 -2.60 8.30 11.62
CA GLU A 87 -3.97 7.78 11.75
C GLU A 87 -4.49 7.25 10.41
N LEU A 88 -4.37 8.04 9.34
CA LEU A 88 -4.77 7.60 7.99
C LEU A 88 -4.00 6.35 7.53
N CYS A 89 -2.72 6.26 7.88
CA CYS A 89 -1.88 5.09 7.60
C CYS A 89 -2.41 3.84 8.32
N VAL A 90 -2.71 3.95 9.61
CA VAL A 90 -3.27 2.86 10.43
C VAL A 90 -4.62 2.43 9.86
N ASP A 91 -5.53 3.38 9.61
CA ASP A 91 -6.86 3.10 9.06
C ASP A 91 -6.78 2.36 7.73
N LEU A 92 -5.90 2.79 6.84
CA LEU A 92 -5.71 2.16 5.54
C LEU A 92 -5.19 0.73 5.67
N LEU A 93 -4.19 0.50 6.52
CA LEU A 93 -3.62 -0.83 6.73
C LEU A 93 -4.62 -1.76 7.42
N GLN A 94 -5.39 -1.26 8.39
CA GLN A 94 -6.46 -2.03 9.02
C GLN A 94 -7.56 -2.41 8.01
N GLN A 95 -7.99 -1.46 7.17
CA GLN A 95 -8.92 -1.76 6.07
C GLN A 95 -8.34 -2.78 5.09
N ASN A 96 -7.02 -2.80 4.90
CA ASN A 96 -6.39 -3.80 4.04
C ASN A 96 -6.51 -5.21 4.63
N GLU A 97 -6.25 -5.34 5.93
CA GLU A 97 -6.43 -6.60 6.66
C GLU A 97 -7.89 -7.05 6.62
N GLU A 98 -8.84 -6.15 6.95
CA GLU A 98 -10.26 -6.47 7.05
C GLU A 98 -10.88 -6.90 5.71
N HIS A 99 -10.49 -6.27 4.60
CA HIS A 99 -11.16 -6.48 3.31
C HIS A 99 -10.40 -7.38 2.33
N TYR A 100 -9.10 -7.61 2.54
CA TYR A 100 -8.27 -8.28 1.54
C TYR A 100 -7.39 -9.40 2.07
N ALA A 101 -7.22 -9.55 3.39
CA ALA A 101 -6.38 -10.62 3.96
C ALA A 101 -6.80 -12.01 3.44
N GLU A 102 -8.09 -12.28 3.31
CA GLU A 102 -8.57 -13.58 2.81
C GLU A 102 -8.16 -13.83 1.34
N ALA A 103 -8.14 -12.79 0.50
CA ALA A 103 -7.72 -12.92 -0.89
C ALA A 103 -6.21 -13.17 -1.01
N PHE A 104 -5.43 -12.67 -0.07
CA PHE A 104 -3.97 -12.81 -0.01
C PHE A 104 -3.51 -13.90 0.97
N ALA A 105 -4.38 -14.82 1.42
CA ALA A 105 -4.01 -15.79 2.45
C ALA A 105 -2.76 -16.65 2.11
N TRP A 106 -2.54 -16.95 0.82
CA TRP A 106 -1.35 -17.66 0.32
C TRP A 106 -0.11 -16.78 0.12
N PHE A 107 -0.27 -15.47 0.25
CA PHE A 107 0.73 -14.42 0.04
C PHE A 107 0.73 -13.44 1.23
N SER A 108 0.43 -13.94 2.44
CA SER A 108 0.27 -13.10 3.63
C SER A 108 1.57 -12.40 4.02
N ASP A 109 2.70 -13.05 3.78
CA ASP A 109 4.03 -12.47 3.88
C ASP A 109 4.20 -11.22 3.00
N LEU A 110 3.64 -11.22 1.79
CA LEU A 110 3.66 -10.04 0.91
C LEU A 110 2.80 -8.87 1.43
N LEU A 111 1.73 -9.13 2.19
CA LEU A 111 0.98 -8.06 2.85
C LEU A 111 1.79 -7.44 4.01
N VAL A 112 2.57 -8.25 4.72
CA VAL A 112 3.51 -7.76 5.74
C VAL A 112 4.59 -6.90 5.08
N GLU A 113 5.24 -7.39 4.02
CA GLU A 113 6.23 -6.60 3.25
C GLU A 113 5.62 -5.28 2.72
N HIS A 114 4.38 -5.30 2.25
CA HIS A 114 3.64 -4.09 1.86
C HIS A 114 3.54 -3.08 3.01
N ALA A 115 3.15 -3.54 4.20
CA ALA A 115 3.03 -2.68 5.38
C ALA A 115 4.39 -2.13 5.82
N GLU A 116 5.46 -2.93 5.75
CA GLU A 116 6.82 -2.47 6.05
C GLU A 116 7.30 -1.37 5.11
N ILE A 117 7.03 -1.50 3.80
CA ILE A 117 7.32 -0.43 2.83
C ILE A 117 6.54 0.83 3.17
N PHE A 118 5.26 0.67 3.53
CA PHE A 118 4.39 1.78 3.91
C PHE A 118 4.94 2.55 5.12
N TRP A 119 5.34 1.84 6.17
CA TRP A 119 5.94 2.44 7.36
C TRP A 119 7.33 3.01 7.10
N SER A 120 8.08 2.44 6.17
CA SER A 120 9.37 2.99 5.75
C SER A 120 9.22 4.36 5.10
N LEU A 121 8.19 4.55 4.26
CA LEU A 121 7.85 5.86 3.68
C LEU A 121 7.43 6.86 4.78
N PHE A 122 6.54 6.44 5.68
CA PHE A 122 6.14 7.24 6.85
C PHE A 122 7.34 7.70 7.69
N ALA A 123 8.29 6.80 7.93
CA ALA A 123 9.47 7.10 8.74
C ALA A 123 10.35 8.18 8.10
N VAL A 124 10.42 8.27 6.77
CA VAL A 124 11.17 9.35 6.09
C VAL A 124 10.57 10.71 6.43
N ASP A 125 9.27 10.87 6.25
CA ASP A 125 8.58 12.14 6.51
C ASP A 125 8.58 12.48 8.01
N MET A 126 8.36 11.50 8.89
CA MET A 126 8.47 11.66 10.33
C MET A 126 9.86 12.17 10.73
N ASN A 127 10.93 11.55 10.23
CA ASN A 127 12.29 11.99 10.55
C ASN A 127 12.56 13.41 10.06
N GLN A 128 12.03 13.80 8.90
CA GLN A 128 12.17 15.14 8.38
C GLN A 128 11.46 16.16 9.28
N VAL A 129 10.19 15.92 9.63
CA VAL A 129 9.39 16.78 10.52
C VAL A 129 10.05 16.92 11.90
N LEU A 130 10.60 15.85 12.47
CA LEU A 130 11.22 15.87 13.80
C LEU A 130 12.64 16.43 13.82
N SER A 131 13.27 16.61 12.66
CA SER A 131 14.64 17.14 12.55
C SER A 131 14.73 18.66 12.41
N GLU A 132 13.60 19.33 12.17
CA GLU A 132 13.46 20.79 12.13
C GLU A 132 13.37 21.40 13.54
#